data_AF-A0A353HVW8-F1
#
_entry.id   AF-A0A353HVW8-F1
#
_cell.length_a   1.000
_cell.length_b   1.000
_cell.length_c   1.000
_cell.angle_alpha   90.00
_cell.angle_beta   90.00
_cell.angle_gamma   90.00
#
_symmetry.space_group_name_H-M   'P 1'
#
loop_
_entity.id
_entity.type
_entity.pdbx_description
1 polymer ?
#
loop_
_entity_poly.entity_id
_entity_poly.type
_entity_poly.pdbx_seq_one_letter_code
_entity_poly.pdbx_strand_id
1 'polypeptide(L)'
;HPSLVWIGAPSILENAVMQPGAHRVRTAGGSELDVRLVPKIATNLSYANDATAAYFAGRTVRMRGAIESTAGKDVFVARTIWPSDYAFEPSKMKTRPLKKNADLSDFIREPMKGASGIETRLLWERHPGQARDWKQKPVLGFVLNGAQGDDDESLGGHFAIATGRIGKEGEWADWAVNNFYNLDSFSEKGIVAATLPMDNYLMDLNSGQQYYRPSYMLVAVLNDERTAAAYQGGVQRVFNRFYRHDFQYRHASANCAGISVDVFKSLGWDIPERGPSAPLKSLAAYAYIAAKDRSLESGRKIYDYLNEEQTRLLPAVAFEAAGMDLLQIVGRNDIEQRPLSPYEQQLRSDVEAIFLVRIPQIPSSRATGSAPVFSFDEFQSRVPADQADWKIVPVEARPFPDTMRDASSPAEENPAPVPGPIAGIGVFTVLAALIVWRRRKQSKAVNKQTTPAKELVH
;
A
#
# COMPACT_ATOMS: atom_id res chain seq x y z
N HIS A 1 -23.33 4.26 -7.35
CA HIS A 1 -23.41 3.06 -6.49
C HIS A 1 -22.98 3.45 -5.09
N PRO A 2 -23.74 3.09 -4.04
CA PRO A 2 -23.32 3.34 -2.66
C PRO A 2 -22.02 2.60 -2.37
N SER A 3 -21.19 3.20 -1.52
CA SER A 3 -19.92 2.60 -1.10
C SER A 3 -20.18 1.40 -0.19
N LEU A 4 -19.61 0.24 -0.52
CA LEU A 4 -19.57 -0.87 0.42
C LEU A 4 -18.44 -0.61 1.41
N VAL A 5 -18.81 -0.25 2.64
CA VAL A 5 -17.88 -0.03 3.74
C VAL A 5 -17.92 -1.25 4.67
N TRP A 6 -16.78 -1.90 4.83
CA TRP A 6 -16.64 -3.03 5.74
C TRP A 6 -16.34 -2.54 7.16
N ILE A 7 -17.39 -2.40 7.95
CA ILE A 7 -17.31 -1.95 9.36
C ILE A 7 -16.75 -3.03 10.30
N GLY A 8 -16.80 -4.31 9.91
CA GLY A 8 -16.20 -5.44 10.64
C GLY A 8 -16.83 -5.84 11.97
N ALA A 9 -17.55 -4.94 12.65
CA ALA A 9 -18.22 -5.21 13.92
C ALA A 9 -19.37 -4.21 14.21
N PRO A 10 -20.47 -4.65 14.86
CA PRO A 10 -21.70 -3.88 14.98
C PRO A 10 -21.72 -2.86 16.13
N SER A 11 -20.95 -3.08 17.20
CA SER A 11 -21.00 -2.27 18.41
C SER A 11 -19.75 -1.41 18.57
N ILE A 12 -19.92 -0.22 19.15
CA ILE A 12 -18.83 0.70 19.47
C ILE A 12 -18.95 1.12 20.93
N LEU A 13 -17.85 1.06 21.67
CA LEU A 13 -17.67 1.72 22.96
C LEU A 13 -16.82 2.96 22.75
N GLU A 14 -17.41 4.12 23.02
CA GLU A 14 -16.71 5.40 22.97
C GLU A 14 -16.23 5.79 24.37
N ASN A 15 -15.08 6.46 24.43
CA ASN A 15 -14.52 7.05 25.66
C ASN A 15 -14.42 6.06 26.83
N ALA A 16 -14.11 4.80 26.56
CA ALA A 16 -13.91 3.79 27.59
C ALA A 16 -12.49 3.86 28.16
N VAL A 17 -12.30 3.69 29.46
CA VAL A 17 -10.98 3.65 30.08
C VAL A 17 -10.57 2.20 30.29
N MET A 18 -9.52 1.78 29.59
CA MET A 18 -8.97 0.43 29.73
C MET A 18 -8.39 0.23 31.13
N GLN A 19 -8.88 -0.76 31.85
CA GLN A 19 -8.37 -1.07 33.19
C GLN A 19 -7.04 -1.84 33.11
N PRO A 20 -6.25 -1.88 34.20
CA PRO A 20 -5.04 -2.69 34.26
C PRO A 20 -5.28 -4.15 33.85
N GLY A 21 -4.36 -4.71 33.06
CA GLY A 21 -4.48 -6.06 32.49
C GLY A 21 -5.35 -6.17 31.23
N ALA A 22 -6.01 -5.09 30.81
CA ALA A 22 -6.80 -5.00 29.57
C ALA A 22 -7.93 -6.06 29.40
N HIS A 23 -8.43 -6.59 30.52
CA HIS A 23 -9.57 -7.52 30.55
C HIS A 23 -10.89 -6.85 30.93
N ARG A 24 -10.85 -5.58 31.31
CA ARG A 24 -12.03 -4.79 31.69
C ARG A 24 -11.88 -3.36 31.21
N VAL A 25 -13.01 -2.72 30.95
CA VAL A 25 -13.08 -1.29 30.68
C VAL A 25 -14.06 -0.63 31.63
N ARG A 26 -13.79 0.62 31.97
CA ARG A 26 -14.79 1.52 32.56
C ARG A 26 -15.41 2.33 31.44
N THR A 27 -16.71 2.17 31.22
CA THR A 27 -17.45 2.91 30.19
C THR A 27 -17.52 4.40 30.52
N ALA A 28 -17.91 5.22 29.54
CA ALA A 28 -18.15 6.65 29.76
C ALA A 28 -19.21 6.92 30.85
N GLY A 29 -20.17 6.00 31.05
CA GLY A 29 -21.18 6.07 32.11
C GLY A 29 -20.69 5.64 33.50
N GLY A 30 -19.42 5.23 33.62
CA GLY A 30 -18.80 4.82 34.88
C GLY A 30 -18.98 3.35 35.26
N SER A 31 -19.75 2.57 34.49
CA SER A 31 -19.89 1.13 34.70
C SER A 31 -18.64 0.36 34.24
N GLU A 32 -18.32 -0.74 34.91
CA GLU A 32 -17.31 -1.68 34.45
C GLU A 32 -17.93 -2.75 33.55
N LEU A 33 -17.23 -3.10 32.47
CA LEU A 33 -17.61 -4.12 31.51
C LEU A 33 -16.42 -5.04 31.25
N ASP A 34 -16.68 -6.35 31.28
CA ASP A 34 -15.67 -7.34 30.93
C ASP A 34 -15.35 -7.28 29.44
N VAL A 35 -14.07 -7.40 29.11
CA VAL A 35 -13.56 -7.36 27.74
C VAL A 35 -12.87 -8.68 27.41
N ARG A 36 -13.26 -9.24 26.27
CA ARG A 36 -12.57 -10.35 25.63
C ARG A 36 -12.08 -9.90 24.27
N LEU A 37 -10.95 -10.42 23.80
CA LEU A 37 -10.47 -10.14 22.45
C LEU A 37 -11.08 -11.13 21.45
N VAL A 38 -11.36 -10.67 20.23
CA VAL A 38 -11.80 -11.52 19.11
C VAL A 38 -10.76 -12.63 18.88
N PRO A 39 -11.14 -13.89 18.67
CA PRO A 39 -10.15 -14.97 18.51
C PRO A 39 -9.06 -14.65 17.48
N LYS A 40 -7.83 -15.03 17.82
CA LYS A 40 -6.68 -14.92 16.93
C LYS A 40 -6.85 -15.86 15.74
N ILE A 41 -6.64 -15.36 14.52
CA ILE A 41 -6.52 -16.21 13.32
C ILE A 41 -5.21 -17.00 13.43
N ALA A 42 -5.27 -18.32 13.22
CA ALA A 42 -4.14 -19.22 13.46
C ALA A 42 -2.85 -18.81 12.73
N THR A 43 -2.99 -18.29 11.50
CA THR A 43 -1.87 -17.84 10.67
C THR A 43 -1.30 -16.47 11.06
N ASN A 44 -2.04 -15.65 11.83
CA ASN A 44 -1.61 -14.29 12.16
C ASN A 44 -0.44 -14.30 13.15
N LEU A 45 0.71 -13.74 12.78
CA LEU A 45 1.86 -13.62 13.69
C LEU A 45 1.87 -12.35 14.56
N SER A 46 0.97 -11.41 14.29
CA SER A 46 0.82 -10.13 14.97
C SER A 46 -0.50 -10.02 15.72
N TYR A 47 -0.50 -10.46 16.96
CA TYR A 47 -1.68 -10.43 17.80
C TYR A 47 -1.37 -9.85 19.18
N ALA A 48 -2.41 -9.35 19.85
CA ALA A 48 -2.29 -8.74 21.16
C ALA A 48 -1.68 -9.69 22.20
N ASN A 49 -0.83 -9.16 23.07
CA ASN A 49 -0.19 -9.85 24.19
C ASN A 49 -0.08 -8.94 25.43
N ASP A 50 0.69 -9.33 26.44
CA ASP A 50 0.87 -8.55 27.67
C ASP A 50 1.46 -7.15 27.42
N ALA A 51 2.33 -6.99 26.42
CA ALA A 51 2.86 -5.68 26.04
C ALA A 51 1.77 -4.79 25.43
N THR A 52 0.85 -5.38 24.65
CA THR A 52 -0.36 -4.68 24.18
C THR A 52 -1.23 -4.24 25.35
N ALA A 53 -1.47 -5.13 26.32
CA ALA A 53 -2.27 -4.83 27.49
C ALA A 53 -1.66 -3.68 28.31
N ALA A 54 -0.34 -3.70 28.53
CA ALA A 54 0.39 -2.63 29.19
C ALA A 54 0.32 -1.30 28.44
N TYR A 55 0.38 -1.33 27.10
CA TYR A 55 0.29 -0.14 26.26
C TYR A 55 -1.07 0.56 26.36
N PHE A 56 -2.17 -0.19 26.51
CA PHE A 56 -3.51 0.38 26.64
C PHE A 56 -3.94 0.65 28.09
N ALA A 57 -3.30 0.05 29.09
CA ALA A 57 -3.68 0.19 30.49
C ALA A 57 -3.78 1.67 30.93
N GLY A 58 -4.94 2.03 31.48
CA GLY A 58 -5.25 3.39 31.96
C GLY A 58 -5.61 4.40 30.85
N ARG A 59 -5.51 4.03 29.56
CA ARG A 59 -5.81 4.95 28.45
C ARG A 59 -7.30 4.98 28.14
N THR A 60 -7.74 6.13 27.66
CA THR A 60 -9.07 6.27 27.06
C THR A 60 -9.01 5.72 25.64
N VAL A 61 -9.90 4.79 25.34
CA VAL A 61 -9.97 4.07 24.08
C VAL A 61 -11.37 4.13 23.49
N ARG A 62 -11.42 4.11 22.17
CA ARG A 62 -12.58 3.72 21.39
C ARG A 62 -12.41 2.26 21.01
N MET A 63 -13.45 1.44 21.15
CA MET A 63 -13.39 0.03 20.80
C MET A 63 -14.56 -0.35 19.90
N ARG A 64 -14.27 -1.10 18.84
CA ARG A 64 -15.31 -1.74 18.01
C ARG A 64 -15.33 -3.23 18.28
N GLY A 65 -16.52 -3.82 18.32
CA GLY A 65 -16.69 -5.22 18.70
C GLY A 65 -18.14 -5.69 18.67
N ALA A 66 -18.42 -6.75 19.41
CA ALA A 66 -19.76 -7.25 19.64
C ALA A 66 -20.00 -7.45 21.14
N ILE A 67 -21.25 -7.35 21.58
CA ILE A 67 -21.64 -7.72 22.94
C ILE A 67 -22.12 -9.16 22.90
N GLU A 68 -21.55 -9.99 23.77
CA GLU A 68 -22.03 -11.35 24.01
C GLU A 68 -22.54 -11.46 25.45
N SER A 69 -23.77 -11.95 25.62
CA SER A 69 -24.33 -12.23 26.93
C SER A 69 -24.08 -13.68 27.29
N THR A 70 -23.23 -13.94 28.30
CA THR A 70 -22.93 -15.28 28.81
C THR A 70 -23.35 -15.38 30.28
N ALA A 71 -24.21 -16.35 30.62
CA ALA A 71 -24.68 -16.58 31.99
C ALA A 71 -25.23 -15.31 32.71
N GLY A 72 -25.93 -14.44 31.97
CA GLY A 72 -26.53 -13.21 32.51
C GLY A 72 -25.56 -12.04 32.70
N LYS A 73 -24.32 -12.14 32.19
CA LYS A 73 -23.35 -11.04 32.15
C LYS A 73 -22.99 -10.69 30.71
N ASP A 74 -22.95 -9.40 30.42
CA ASP A 74 -22.49 -8.89 29.13
C ASP A 74 -20.97 -8.81 29.11
N VAL A 75 -20.37 -9.28 28.02
CA VAL A 75 -18.94 -9.20 27.73
C VAL A 75 -18.78 -8.52 26.38
N PHE A 76 -17.91 -7.51 26.31
CA PHE A 76 -17.55 -6.88 25.04
C PHE A 76 -16.41 -7.65 24.38
N VAL A 77 -16.71 -8.26 23.23
CA VAL A 77 -15.71 -8.92 22.40
C VAL A 77 -15.10 -7.90 21.45
N ALA A 78 -13.96 -7.36 21.87
CA ALA A 78 -13.21 -6.34 21.15
C ALA A 78 -12.61 -6.92 19.86
N ARG A 79 -12.85 -6.22 18.75
CA ARG A 79 -12.18 -6.43 17.46
C ARG A 79 -11.15 -5.34 17.18
N THR A 80 -11.46 -4.09 17.54
CA THR A 80 -10.53 -2.96 17.43
C THR A 80 -10.34 -2.29 18.79
N ILE A 81 -9.14 -1.75 19.03
CA ILE A 81 -8.83 -0.91 20.19
C ILE A 81 -8.06 0.32 19.70
N TRP A 82 -8.71 1.47 19.70
CA TRP A 82 -8.20 2.74 19.20
C TRP A 82 -7.87 3.71 20.35
N PRO A 83 -6.62 4.17 20.51
CA PRO A 83 -6.29 5.19 21.52
C PRO A 83 -6.96 6.54 21.19
N SER A 84 -7.70 7.11 22.15
CA SER A 84 -8.42 8.38 21.92
C SER A 84 -7.47 9.58 21.84
N ASP A 85 -6.29 9.47 22.44
CA ASP A 85 -5.20 10.45 22.37
C ASP A 85 -4.45 10.43 21.02
N TYR A 86 -4.93 9.68 20.03
CA TYR A 86 -4.52 9.83 18.64
C TYR A 86 -5.25 10.99 17.94
N ALA A 87 -6.21 11.65 18.59
CA ALA A 87 -6.88 12.82 18.03
C ALA A 87 -5.85 13.91 17.66
N PHE A 88 -6.09 14.60 16.55
CA PHE A 88 -5.25 15.72 16.14
C PHE A 88 -5.47 16.92 17.05
N GLU A 89 -4.38 17.62 17.36
CA GLU A 89 -4.43 18.88 18.10
C GLU A 89 -3.91 20.03 17.21
N PRO A 90 -4.72 20.55 16.25
CA PRO A 90 -4.27 21.56 15.29
C PRO A 90 -3.59 22.77 15.94
N SER A 91 -4.10 23.23 17.08
CA SER A 91 -3.54 24.35 17.85
C SER A 91 -2.14 24.11 18.38
N LYS A 92 -1.74 22.85 18.61
CA LYS A 92 -0.42 22.45 19.11
C LYS A 92 0.55 22.03 18.00
N MET A 93 0.08 21.89 16.75
CA MET A 93 0.93 21.46 15.64
C MET A 93 2.05 22.46 15.36
N LYS A 94 3.29 21.96 15.32
CA LYS A 94 4.47 22.78 15.01
C LYS A 94 4.62 22.92 13.49
N THR A 95 4.64 24.16 13.01
CA THR A 95 4.96 24.49 11.62
C THR A 95 6.43 24.21 11.36
N ARG A 96 6.71 23.19 10.55
CA ARG A 96 8.06 22.80 10.12
C ARG A 96 8.00 22.41 8.65
N PRO A 97 8.05 23.37 7.72
CA PRO A 97 8.08 23.07 6.29
C PRO A 97 9.28 22.17 5.94
N LEU A 98 9.11 21.24 4.99
CA LEU A 98 10.22 20.64 4.21
C LEU A 98 11.15 21.72 3.58
N LYS A 99 12.46 21.56 3.69
CA LYS A 99 13.44 22.45 3.05
C LYS A 99 13.95 21.88 1.74
N LYS A 100 13.97 20.54 1.62
CA LYS A 100 14.40 19.80 0.43
C LYS A 100 13.40 18.68 0.15
N ASN A 101 13.43 18.15 -1.07
CA ASN A 101 12.57 17.02 -1.45
C ASN A 101 12.83 15.78 -0.58
N ALA A 102 14.10 15.53 -0.23
CA ALA A 102 14.51 14.41 0.62
C ALA A 102 13.95 14.49 2.05
N ASP A 103 13.51 15.66 2.54
CA ASP A 103 13.01 15.80 3.90
C ASP A 103 11.77 14.92 4.17
N LEU A 104 11.00 14.58 3.12
CA LEU A 104 9.84 13.70 3.26
C LEU A 104 10.26 12.24 3.45
N SER A 105 11.20 11.74 2.63
CA SER A 105 11.78 10.42 2.82
C SER A 105 12.58 10.31 4.11
N ASP A 106 13.32 11.35 4.51
CA ASP A 106 14.04 11.40 5.78
C ASP A 106 13.09 11.29 6.97
N PHE A 107 11.95 11.99 6.93
CA PHE A 107 10.91 11.86 7.95
C PHE A 107 10.41 10.40 8.06
N ILE A 108 10.14 9.75 6.94
CA ILE A 108 9.67 8.35 6.91
C ILE A 108 10.76 7.39 7.40
N ARG A 109 12.03 7.67 7.10
CA ARG A 109 13.17 6.80 7.44
C ARG A 109 13.64 6.94 8.89
N GLU A 110 13.37 8.07 9.52
CA GLU A 110 13.75 8.30 10.90
C GLU A 110 13.11 7.23 11.81
N PRO A 111 13.91 6.48 12.61
CA PRO A 111 13.38 5.44 13.49
C PRO A 111 12.38 5.98 14.51
N MET A 112 11.25 5.28 14.68
CA MET A 112 10.28 5.59 15.72
C MET A 112 10.84 5.22 17.09
N LYS A 113 11.03 6.20 17.97
CA LYS A 113 11.55 5.97 19.34
C LYS A 113 10.41 6.00 20.36
N GLY A 114 10.03 4.83 20.88
CA GLY A 114 9.25 4.69 22.13
C GLY A 114 7.98 5.55 22.24
N ALA A 115 7.37 5.96 21.13
CA ALA A 115 6.26 6.89 21.13
C ALA A 115 4.96 6.17 21.52
N SER A 116 4.30 6.66 22.56
CA SER A 116 2.98 6.19 22.97
C SER A 116 1.83 6.82 22.18
N GLY A 117 2.08 7.91 21.45
CA GLY A 117 1.09 8.66 20.66
C GLY A 117 1.58 9.01 19.27
N ILE A 118 0.75 9.73 18.51
CA ILE A 118 1.11 10.21 17.17
C ILE A 118 2.03 11.43 17.22
N GLU A 119 2.91 11.56 16.24
CA GLU A 119 3.63 12.81 15.99
C GLU A 119 3.00 13.55 14.82
N THR A 120 2.82 14.87 14.93
CA THR A 120 2.30 15.70 13.84
C THR A 120 3.29 16.81 13.45
N ARG A 121 3.35 17.10 12.15
CA ARG A 121 4.22 18.13 11.57
C ARG A 121 3.48 18.91 10.51
N LEU A 122 3.19 20.19 10.76
CA LEU A 122 2.55 21.04 9.76
C LEU A 122 3.56 21.47 8.69
N LEU A 123 3.26 21.19 7.43
CA LEU A 123 4.13 21.47 6.29
C LEU A 123 3.78 22.78 5.58
N TRP A 124 2.48 23.09 5.47
CA TRP A 124 1.95 24.26 4.78
C TRP A 124 0.55 24.60 5.30
N GLU A 125 0.19 25.88 5.31
CA GLU A 125 -1.17 26.35 5.57
C GLU A 125 -1.46 27.60 4.73
N ARG A 126 -2.69 27.74 4.25
CA ARG A 126 -3.12 28.84 3.38
C ARG A 126 -3.11 30.19 4.09
N HIS A 127 -3.46 30.19 5.37
CA HIS A 127 -3.55 31.40 6.18
C HIS A 127 -2.69 31.28 7.45
N PRO A 128 -1.35 31.42 7.34
CA PRO A 128 -0.45 31.34 8.48
C PRO A 128 -0.83 32.32 9.59
N GLY A 129 -0.83 31.84 10.83
CA GLY A 129 -1.15 32.65 12.01
C GLY A 129 -2.65 32.82 12.31
N GLN A 130 -3.54 32.35 11.45
CA GLN A 130 -4.97 32.25 11.79
C GLN A 130 -5.23 31.04 12.69
N ALA A 131 -6.34 31.09 13.44
CA ALA A 131 -6.78 29.96 14.25
C ALA A 131 -7.11 28.76 13.34
N ARG A 132 -6.54 27.60 13.67
CA ARG A 132 -6.75 26.34 12.93
C ARG A 132 -8.05 25.68 13.33
N ASP A 133 -9.17 26.29 12.96
CA ASP A 133 -10.49 25.69 13.14
C ASP A 133 -10.75 24.68 12.03
N TRP A 134 -10.23 23.47 12.20
CA TRP A 134 -10.37 22.37 11.25
C TRP A 134 -11.48 21.39 11.64
N LYS A 135 -12.28 21.72 12.66
CA LYS A 135 -13.37 20.87 13.12
C LYS A 135 -14.34 20.61 11.98
N GLN A 136 -14.65 19.34 11.74
CA GLN A 136 -15.53 18.87 10.67
C GLN A 136 -15.06 19.19 9.25
N LYS A 137 -13.84 19.70 9.06
CA LYS A 137 -13.32 19.96 7.72
C LYS A 137 -13.04 18.64 6.98
N PRO A 138 -13.40 18.56 5.68
CA PRO A 138 -13.09 17.41 4.85
C PRO A 138 -11.58 17.23 4.72
N VAL A 139 -11.17 15.98 4.53
CA VAL A 139 -9.76 15.62 4.34
C VAL A 139 -9.54 14.69 3.17
N LEU A 140 -8.35 14.80 2.58
CA LEU A 140 -7.75 13.79 1.74
C LEU A 140 -6.45 13.31 2.41
N GLY A 141 -6.42 12.06 2.84
CA GLY A 141 -5.28 11.43 3.51
C GLY A 141 -4.57 10.44 2.60
N PHE A 142 -3.25 10.45 2.62
CA PHE A 142 -2.38 9.46 1.97
C PHE A 142 -1.73 8.67 3.09
N VAL A 143 -1.99 7.37 3.19
CA VAL A 143 -1.49 6.50 4.25
C VAL A 143 -0.41 5.59 3.68
N LEU A 144 0.77 5.63 4.28
CA LEU A 144 1.91 4.76 4.00
C LEU A 144 2.21 3.92 5.23
N ASN A 145 1.99 2.61 5.14
CA ASN A 145 2.43 1.67 6.16
C ASN A 145 3.82 1.16 5.83
N GLY A 146 4.64 0.99 6.87
CA GLY A 146 6.02 0.55 6.75
C GLY A 146 6.22 -0.92 6.40
N ALA A 147 7.47 -1.34 6.48
CA ALA A 147 7.87 -2.73 6.40
C ALA A 147 7.56 -3.45 7.72
N GLN A 148 7.19 -4.73 7.65
CA GLN A 148 7.06 -5.58 8.85
C GLN A 148 8.45 -6.03 9.32
N GLY A 149 8.62 -6.31 10.61
CA GLY A 149 9.93 -6.61 11.19
C GLY A 149 10.48 -8.01 10.87
N ASP A 150 9.63 -8.92 10.39
CA ASP A 150 9.93 -10.35 10.28
C ASP A 150 9.20 -11.02 9.09
N ASP A 151 8.90 -10.25 8.04
CA ASP A 151 8.28 -10.74 6.80
C ASP A 151 8.90 -10.03 5.60
N ASP A 152 9.68 -10.79 4.83
CA ASP A 152 10.52 -10.29 3.75
C ASP A 152 9.70 -9.88 2.51
N GLU A 153 8.46 -10.39 2.35
CA GLU A 153 7.55 -9.96 1.28
C GLU A 153 6.96 -8.58 1.55
N SER A 154 6.95 -8.15 2.81
CA SER A 154 6.27 -6.94 3.24
C SER A 154 7.13 -5.67 3.25
N LEU A 155 8.41 -5.77 2.85
CA LEU A 155 9.36 -4.67 2.90
C LEU A 155 8.95 -3.45 2.04
N GLY A 156 8.15 -3.69 1.00
CA GLY A 156 7.55 -2.65 0.14
C GLY A 156 6.60 -1.70 0.88
N GLY A 157 6.07 -2.12 2.03
CA GLY A 157 5.02 -1.39 2.73
C GLY A 157 3.65 -1.55 2.11
N HIS A 158 2.73 -0.64 2.43
CA HIS A 158 1.39 -0.63 1.84
C HIS A 158 0.87 0.81 1.75
N PHE A 159 0.19 1.14 0.66
CA PHE A 159 -0.31 2.48 0.38
C PHE A 159 -1.84 2.47 0.27
N ALA A 160 -2.48 3.46 0.88
CA ALA A 160 -3.92 3.66 0.79
C ALA A 160 -4.27 5.13 0.79
N ILE A 161 -5.42 5.46 0.20
CA ILE A 161 -6.01 6.81 0.29
C ILE A 161 -7.20 6.78 1.22
N ALA A 162 -7.25 7.75 2.11
CA ALA A 162 -8.33 7.96 3.06
C ALA A 162 -9.11 9.24 2.75
N THR A 163 -10.42 9.21 2.94
CA THR A 163 -11.27 10.40 2.90
C THR A 163 -12.12 10.45 4.16
N GLY A 164 -12.54 11.64 4.58
CA GLY A 164 -13.30 11.79 5.81
C GLY A 164 -13.38 13.24 6.26
N ARG A 165 -13.69 13.43 7.54
CA ARG A 165 -13.73 14.73 8.19
C ARG A 165 -13.01 14.66 9.52
N ILE A 166 -12.28 15.71 9.89
CA ILE A 166 -11.69 15.81 11.24
C ILE A 166 -12.85 15.94 12.24
N GLY A 167 -12.83 15.11 13.29
CA GLY A 167 -13.84 15.13 14.35
C GLY A 167 -13.85 16.46 15.13
N LYS A 168 -14.81 16.62 16.04
CA LYS A 168 -14.97 17.87 16.80
C LYS A 168 -13.79 18.13 17.74
N GLU A 169 -13.17 17.06 18.22
CA GLU A 169 -12.02 17.06 19.11
C GLU A 169 -10.75 16.57 18.39
N GLY A 170 -10.76 16.51 17.05
CA GLY A 170 -9.63 16.08 16.24
C GLY A 170 -9.65 14.60 15.86
N GLU A 171 -10.74 13.89 16.11
CA GLU A 171 -10.85 12.45 15.86
C GLU A 171 -10.78 12.11 14.36
N TRP A 172 -10.25 10.94 14.03
CA TRP A 172 -10.11 10.47 12.64
C TRP A 172 -10.29 8.96 12.48
N ALA A 173 -10.84 8.31 13.53
CA ALA A 173 -11.08 6.86 13.58
C ALA A 173 -12.08 6.37 12.51
N ASP A 174 -12.97 7.25 12.04
CA ASP A 174 -14.03 6.91 11.08
C ASP A 174 -13.70 7.29 9.63
N TRP A 175 -12.47 7.74 9.33
CA TRP A 175 -12.10 8.03 7.95
C TRP A 175 -12.18 6.78 7.09
N ALA A 176 -12.73 6.92 5.89
CA ALA A 176 -12.89 5.84 4.92
C ALA A 176 -11.55 5.59 4.22
N VAL A 177 -10.89 4.49 4.56
CA VAL A 177 -9.62 4.04 3.98
C VAL A 177 -9.89 3.03 2.88
N ASN A 178 -9.37 3.29 1.68
CA ASN A 178 -9.52 2.41 0.53
C ASN A 178 -8.41 1.34 0.53
N ASN A 179 -8.69 0.19 1.16
CA ASN A 179 -7.74 -0.88 1.40
C ASN A 179 -7.75 -1.90 0.24
N PHE A 180 -6.72 -1.90 -0.61
CA PHE A 180 -6.58 -2.85 -1.72
C PHE A 180 -5.60 -3.97 -1.38
N TYR A 181 -6.10 -5.20 -1.36
CA TYR A 181 -5.32 -6.43 -1.19
C TYR A 181 -5.76 -7.45 -2.24
N ASN A 182 -4.96 -8.48 -2.45
CA ASN A 182 -5.32 -9.56 -3.36
C ASN A 182 -6.59 -10.29 -2.88
N LEU A 183 -7.58 -10.44 -3.76
CA LEU A 183 -8.80 -11.20 -3.49
C LEU A 183 -8.62 -12.70 -3.78
N ASP A 184 -7.62 -13.06 -4.58
CA ASP A 184 -7.37 -14.42 -5.05
C ASP A 184 -6.49 -15.25 -4.10
N SER A 185 -6.24 -14.76 -2.87
CA SER A 185 -5.56 -15.52 -1.82
C SER A 185 -6.17 -15.27 -0.43
N PHE A 186 -6.04 -16.24 0.46
CA PHE A 186 -6.43 -16.10 1.86
C PHE A 186 -5.33 -15.35 2.61
N SER A 187 -5.55 -14.07 2.92
CA SER A 187 -4.61 -13.30 3.73
C SER A 187 -4.30 -14.00 5.07
N GLU A 188 -3.01 -14.13 5.42
CA GLU A 188 -2.49 -14.55 6.74
C GLU A 188 -3.27 -13.89 7.91
N LYS A 189 -3.58 -12.61 7.73
CA LYS A 189 -4.21 -11.74 8.73
C LYS A 189 -5.73 -11.60 8.57
N GLY A 190 -6.36 -12.35 7.66
CA GLY A 190 -7.78 -12.22 7.33
C GLY A 190 -8.16 -10.89 6.67
N ILE A 191 -7.22 -10.19 6.03
CA ILE A 191 -7.47 -8.95 5.32
C ILE A 191 -8.32 -9.22 4.08
N VAL A 192 -9.32 -8.38 3.86
CA VAL A 192 -10.13 -8.35 2.64
C VAL A 192 -10.02 -6.95 2.03
N ALA A 193 -9.97 -6.88 0.70
CA ALA A 193 -9.97 -5.60 0.02
C ALA A 193 -11.34 -4.91 0.16
N ALA A 194 -11.36 -3.74 0.77
CA ALA A 194 -12.58 -2.97 1.00
C ALA A 194 -12.28 -1.52 1.39
N THR A 195 -13.31 -0.68 1.33
CA THR A 195 -13.30 0.55 2.12
C THR A 195 -13.52 0.18 3.59
N LEU A 196 -12.61 0.59 4.47
CA LEU A 196 -12.66 0.35 5.92
C LEU A 196 -12.70 1.67 6.67
N PRO A 197 -13.35 1.75 7.85
CA PRO A 197 -13.05 2.86 8.76
C PRO A 197 -11.60 2.74 9.25
N MET A 198 -10.97 3.88 9.51
CA MET A 198 -9.56 3.97 9.87
C MET A 198 -9.20 3.15 11.12
N ASP A 199 -10.10 3.07 12.09
CA ASP A 199 -9.91 2.23 13.28
C ASP A 199 -9.80 0.75 12.94
N ASN A 200 -10.60 0.25 12.00
CA ASN A 200 -10.53 -1.11 11.52
C ASN A 200 -9.24 -1.33 10.72
N TYR A 201 -8.94 -0.43 9.79
CA TYR A 201 -7.74 -0.52 8.96
C TYR A 201 -6.44 -0.51 9.79
N LEU A 202 -6.34 0.35 10.80
CA LEU A 202 -5.12 0.49 11.61
C LEU A 202 -5.09 -0.42 12.84
N MET A 203 -6.24 -0.68 13.47
CA MET A 203 -6.32 -1.24 14.84
C MET A 203 -7.22 -2.48 14.97
N ASP A 204 -7.60 -3.16 13.89
CA ASP A 204 -8.18 -4.51 14.02
C ASP A 204 -7.13 -5.49 14.60
N LEU A 205 -7.51 -6.26 15.60
CA LEU A 205 -6.59 -7.13 16.34
C LEU A 205 -5.98 -8.25 15.49
N ASN A 206 -6.59 -8.61 14.37
CA ASN A 206 -6.04 -9.58 13.43
C ASN A 206 -5.37 -8.93 12.22
N SER A 207 -5.94 -7.85 11.69
CA SER A 207 -5.60 -7.28 10.39
C SER A 207 -5.02 -5.86 10.42
N GLY A 208 -5.14 -5.18 11.56
CA GLY A 208 -4.79 -3.78 11.76
C GLY A 208 -3.31 -3.51 11.56
N GLN A 209 -2.99 -2.56 10.67
CA GLN A 209 -1.63 -2.25 10.26
C GLN A 209 -0.68 -1.94 11.42
N GLN A 210 -1.19 -1.33 12.50
CA GLN A 210 -0.36 -0.89 13.62
C GLN A 210 0.09 -2.02 14.54
N TYR A 211 -0.42 -3.24 14.42
CA TYR A 211 0.08 -4.35 15.24
C TYR A 211 1.37 -4.97 14.69
N TYR A 212 1.83 -4.58 13.50
CA TYR A 212 2.98 -5.21 12.86
C TYR A 212 3.91 -4.27 12.10
N ARG A 213 3.57 -2.99 12.01
CA ARG A 213 4.42 -1.98 11.37
C ARG A 213 4.06 -0.56 11.81
N PRO A 214 5.02 0.37 11.75
CA PRO A 214 4.72 1.79 11.89
C PRO A 214 3.98 2.31 10.64
N SER A 215 3.37 3.49 10.73
CA SER A 215 2.75 4.14 9.58
C SER A 215 2.93 5.63 9.56
N TYR A 216 2.73 6.19 8.38
CA TYR A 216 2.89 7.60 8.07
C TYR A 216 1.65 8.04 7.31
N MET A 217 1.23 9.27 7.55
CA MET A 217 0.12 9.85 6.80
C MET A 217 0.45 11.27 6.38
N LEU A 218 0.16 11.61 5.14
CA LEU A 218 0.07 12.99 4.69
C LEU A 218 -1.41 13.36 4.66
N VAL A 219 -1.77 14.46 5.30
CA VAL A 219 -3.16 14.91 5.37
C VAL A 219 -3.27 16.28 4.71
N ALA A 220 -4.15 16.36 3.71
CA ALA A 220 -4.64 17.62 3.17
C ALA A 220 -5.99 17.94 3.84
N VAL A 221 -6.04 19.04 4.61
CA VAL A 221 -7.28 19.62 5.13
C VAL A 221 -7.89 20.46 4.02
N LEU A 222 -9.18 20.28 3.76
CA LEU A 222 -9.89 20.91 2.65
C LEU A 222 -10.96 21.87 3.17
N ASN A 223 -11.19 22.98 2.47
CA ASN A 223 -12.32 23.89 2.72
C ASN A 223 -13.63 23.40 2.10
N ASP A 224 -13.55 22.52 1.11
CA ASP A 224 -14.66 21.95 0.36
C ASP A 224 -14.43 20.43 0.19
N GLU A 225 -15.51 19.65 0.24
CA GLU A 225 -15.42 18.19 0.15
C GLU A 225 -15.25 17.68 -1.27
N ARG A 226 -15.51 18.50 -2.29
CA ARG A 226 -15.54 18.11 -3.71
C ARG A 226 -14.31 17.34 -4.19
N THR A 227 -13.12 17.69 -3.71
CA THR A 227 -11.87 16.98 -4.04
C THR A 227 -11.85 15.57 -3.45
N ALA A 228 -12.15 15.43 -2.15
CA ALA A 228 -12.21 14.13 -1.50
C ALA A 228 -13.37 13.27 -2.04
N ALA A 229 -14.53 13.88 -2.28
CA ALA A 229 -15.70 13.21 -2.84
C ALA A 229 -15.48 12.70 -4.26
N ALA A 230 -14.75 13.45 -5.10
CA ALA A 230 -14.37 13.01 -6.44
C ALA A 230 -13.48 11.75 -6.41
N TYR A 231 -12.46 11.74 -5.54
CA TYR A 231 -11.64 10.54 -5.32
C TYR A 231 -12.47 9.36 -4.82
N GLN A 232 -13.28 9.58 -3.77
CA GLN A 232 -14.11 8.52 -3.19
C GLN A 232 -15.09 7.96 -4.24
N GLY A 233 -15.71 8.81 -5.06
CA GLY A 233 -16.56 8.37 -6.16
C GLY A 233 -15.82 7.58 -7.24
N GLY A 234 -14.58 7.96 -7.56
CA GLY A 234 -13.71 7.27 -8.50
C GLY A 234 -13.31 5.89 -8.02
N VAL A 235 -12.77 5.78 -6.80
CA VAL A 235 -12.30 4.52 -6.23
C VAL A 235 -13.43 3.53 -5.98
N GLN A 236 -14.66 3.99 -5.70
CA GLN A 236 -15.81 3.09 -5.60
C GLN A 236 -16.15 2.38 -6.91
N ARG A 237 -15.96 3.04 -8.06
CA ARG A 237 -16.11 2.38 -9.36
C ARG A 237 -15.03 1.31 -9.57
N VAL A 238 -13.81 1.58 -9.09
CA VAL A 238 -12.70 0.62 -9.13
C VAL A 238 -12.99 -0.59 -8.24
N PHE A 239 -13.46 -0.39 -7.00
CA PHE A 239 -13.86 -1.51 -6.12
C PHE A 239 -14.96 -2.37 -6.74
N ASN A 240 -15.97 -1.77 -7.39
CA ASN A 240 -17.02 -2.56 -8.05
C ASN A 240 -16.45 -3.45 -9.15
N ARG A 241 -15.54 -2.92 -9.98
CA ARG A 241 -14.84 -3.70 -11.02
C ARG A 241 -13.95 -4.77 -10.40
N PHE A 242 -13.30 -4.46 -9.29
CA PHE A 242 -12.42 -5.38 -8.57
C PHE A 242 -13.21 -6.55 -7.97
N TYR A 243 -14.35 -6.30 -7.34
CA TYR A 243 -15.22 -7.35 -6.79
C TYR A 243 -15.85 -8.24 -7.85
N ARG A 244 -16.16 -7.67 -9.02
CA ARG A 244 -16.60 -8.43 -10.20
C ARG A 244 -15.49 -9.24 -10.87
N HIS A 245 -14.23 -9.07 -10.42
CA HIS A 245 -13.04 -9.64 -11.03
C HIS A 245 -12.90 -9.23 -12.51
N ASP A 246 -13.24 -7.97 -12.84
CA ASP A 246 -12.96 -7.37 -14.15
C ASP A 246 -11.46 -7.08 -14.34
N PHE A 247 -10.69 -7.09 -13.26
CA PHE A 247 -9.23 -7.09 -13.24
C PHE A 247 -8.72 -7.73 -11.94
N GLN A 248 -7.51 -8.28 -11.97
CA GLN A 248 -6.85 -8.95 -10.85
C GLN A 248 -5.81 -8.06 -10.18
N TYR A 249 -5.57 -8.34 -8.89
CA TYR A 249 -4.47 -7.71 -8.17
C TYR A 249 -3.14 -8.29 -8.65
N ARG A 250 -2.35 -7.49 -9.37
CA ARG A 250 -1.02 -7.87 -9.86
C ARG A 250 0.03 -7.07 -9.11
N HIS A 251 0.91 -7.75 -8.39
CA HIS A 251 1.87 -7.08 -7.50
C HIS A 251 2.75 -6.03 -8.20
N ALA A 252 3.06 -6.21 -9.48
CA ALA A 252 3.75 -5.19 -10.27
C ALA A 252 2.78 -4.10 -10.75
N SER A 253 1.85 -4.44 -11.65
CA SER A 253 1.11 -3.46 -12.46
C SER A 253 -0.22 -2.95 -11.86
N ALA A 254 -0.79 -3.67 -10.90
CA ALA A 254 -2.11 -3.40 -10.31
C ALA A 254 -2.10 -3.68 -8.80
N ASN A 255 -1.13 -3.10 -8.11
CA ASN A 255 -1.02 -3.19 -6.66
C ASN A 255 -1.71 -1.99 -5.97
N CYS A 256 -1.71 -1.97 -4.63
CA CYS A 256 -2.34 -0.91 -3.85
C CYS A 256 -1.93 0.53 -4.23
N ALA A 257 -0.65 0.76 -4.56
CA ALA A 257 -0.14 2.05 -4.99
C ALA A 257 -0.64 2.38 -6.40
N GLY A 258 -0.43 1.47 -7.36
CA GLY A 258 -0.83 1.65 -8.76
C GLY A 258 -2.32 1.92 -8.91
N ILE A 259 -3.17 1.11 -8.25
CA ILE A 259 -4.62 1.29 -8.27
C ILE A 259 -5.02 2.67 -7.71
N SER A 260 -4.41 3.09 -6.60
CA SER A 260 -4.73 4.38 -5.96
C SER A 260 -4.28 5.57 -6.82
N VAL A 261 -3.08 5.51 -7.39
CA VAL A 261 -2.54 6.54 -8.29
C VAL A 261 -3.36 6.63 -9.57
N ASP A 262 -3.83 5.51 -10.12
CA ASP A 262 -4.65 5.48 -11.32
C ASP A 262 -6.01 6.17 -11.15
N VAL A 263 -6.60 6.12 -9.95
CA VAL A 263 -7.80 6.89 -9.65
C VAL A 263 -7.51 8.39 -9.77
N PHE A 264 -6.42 8.88 -9.19
CA PHE A 264 -6.03 10.29 -9.31
C PHE A 264 -5.73 10.69 -10.76
N LYS A 265 -4.98 9.86 -11.50
CA LYS A 265 -4.70 10.08 -12.93
C LYS A 265 -5.98 10.17 -13.74
N SER A 266 -6.98 9.32 -13.46
CA SER A 266 -8.29 9.36 -14.13
C SER A 266 -9.11 10.61 -13.81
N LEU A 267 -8.87 11.23 -12.65
CA LEU A 267 -9.48 12.51 -12.27
C LEU A 267 -8.73 13.71 -12.87
N GLY A 268 -7.54 13.48 -13.42
CA GLY A 268 -6.68 14.50 -14.02
C GLY A 268 -5.60 15.02 -13.09
N TRP A 269 -5.28 14.35 -11.98
CA TRP A 269 -4.07 14.67 -11.22
C TRP A 269 -2.88 13.89 -11.78
N ASP A 270 -1.97 14.61 -12.43
CA ASP A 270 -0.76 14.08 -13.05
C ASP A 270 0.38 14.01 -12.03
N ILE A 271 0.29 13.04 -11.11
CA ILE A 271 1.36 12.78 -10.13
C ILE A 271 2.66 12.43 -10.89
N PRO A 272 3.79 13.12 -10.64
CA PRO A 272 5.02 12.95 -11.40
C PRO A 272 5.59 11.54 -11.34
N GLU A 273 5.79 10.92 -12.51
CA GLU A 273 6.42 9.61 -12.67
C GLU A 273 7.95 9.69 -12.47
N ARG A 274 8.57 8.60 -11.98
CA ARG A 274 10.04 8.47 -11.77
C ARG A 274 10.74 7.58 -12.77
N GLY A 275 9.99 6.94 -13.65
CA GLY A 275 10.48 5.93 -14.57
C GLY A 275 10.68 4.55 -13.93
N PRO A 276 10.84 3.51 -14.76
CA PRO A 276 11.10 2.15 -14.30
C PRO A 276 12.43 2.02 -13.56
N SER A 277 12.53 1.07 -12.63
CA SER A 277 13.72 0.88 -11.81
C SER A 277 14.97 0.51 -12.61
N ALA A 278 14.87 -0.45 -13.54
CA ALA A 278 16.03 -0.90 -14.31
C ALA A 278 15.66 -1.63 -15.61
N PRO A 279 15.14 -0.93 -16.64
CA PRO A 279 14.60 -1.56 -17.84
C PRO A 279 15.64 -2.37 -18.63
N LEU A 280 16.91 -1.93 -18.67
CA LEU A 280 17.97 -2.71 -19.34
C LEU A 280 18.39 -3.95 -18.54
N LYS A 281 18.51 -3.83 -17.21
CA LYS A 281 18.83 -4.97 -16.34
C LYS A 281 17.72 -6.02 -16.37
N SER A 282 16.48 -5.61 -16.62
CA SER A 282 15.32 -6.51 -16.70
C SER A 282 15.48 -7.63 -17.74
N LEU A 283 16.17 -7.36 -18.86
CA LEU A 283 16.38 -8.36 -19.91
C LEU A 283 17.29 -9.49 -19.44
N ALA A 284 18.39 -9.13 -18.76
CA ALA A 284 19.31 -10.09 -18.18
C ALA A 284 18.68 -10.81 -16.97
N ALA A 285 17.97 -10.08 -16.12
CA ALA A 285 17.28 -10.64 -14.96
C ALA A 285 16.22 -11.66 -15.38
N TYR A 286 15.43 -11.37 -16.43
CA TYR A 286 14.48 -12.32 -17.01
C TYR A 286 15.17 -13.64 -17.35
N ALA A 287 16.24 -13.59 -18.15
CA ALA A 287 16.94 -14.78 -18.61
C ALA A 287 17.55 -15.57 -17.45
N TYR A 288 18.16 -14.87 -16.49
CA TYR A 288 18.79 -15.48 -15.32
C TYR A 288 17.77 -16.17 -14.40
N ILE A 289 16.69 -15.48 -14.01
CA ILE A 289 15.67 -16.03 -13.12
C ILE A 289 14.90 -17.16 -13.82
N ALA A 290 14.55 -16.99 -15.10
CA ALA A 290 13.88 -18.04 -15.85
C ALA A 290 14.71 -19.34 -15.92
N ALA A 291 16.03 -19.22 -16.05
CA ALA A 291 16.94 -20.36 -16.04
C ALA A 291 17.13 -20.95 -14.63
N LYS A 292 17.35 -20.10 -13.62
CA LYS A 292 17.55 -20.49 -12.21
C LYS A 292 16.35 -21.28 -11.69
N ASP A 293 15.15 -20.75 -11.90
CA ASP A 293 13.90 -21.31 -11.37
C ASP A 293 13.26 -22.31 -12.33
N ARG A 294 13.81 -22.44 -13.55
CA ARG A 294 13.24 -23.23 -14.66
C ARG A 294 11.78 -22.82 -14.96
N SER A 295 11.48 -21.53 -14.85
CA SER A 295 10.13 -20.97 -14.99
C SER A 295 10.14 -19.64 -15.75
N LEU A 296 9.54 -19.62 -16.94
CA LEU A 296 9.36 -18.37 -17.71
C LEU A 296 8.46 -17.37 -16.97
N GLU A 297 7.54 -17.85 -16.13
CA GLU A 297 6.69 -17.00 -15.30
C GLU A 297 7.48 -16.28 -14.21
N SER A 298 8.44 -16.95 -13.56
CA SER A 298 9.35 -16.29 -12.62
C SER A 298 10.18 -15.21 -13.32
N GLY A 299 10.70 -15.50 -14.52
CA GLY A 299 11.36 -14.51 -15.37
C GLY A 299 10.45 -13.34 -15.70
N ARG A 300 9.19 -13.61 -16.08
CA ARG A 300 8.19 -12.59 -16.39
C ARG A 300 7.92 -11.67 -15.21
N LYS A 301 7.76 -12.23 -14.01
CA LYS A 301 7.54 -11.45 -12.77
C LYS A 301 8.67 -10.46 -12.53
N ILE A 302 9.93 -10.91 -12.53
CA ILE A 302 11.06 -9.98 -12.30
C ILE A 302 11.19 -8.94 -13.41
N TYR A 303 10.87 -9.30 -14.66
CA TYR A 303 10.86 -8.36 -15.77
C TYR A 303 9.82 -7.26 -15.56
N ASP A 304 8.58 -7.61 -15.23
CA ASP A 304 7.51 -6.65 -14.99
C ASP A 304 7.87 -5.74 -13.81
N TYR A 305 8.36 -6.30 -12.70
CA TYR A 305 8.81 -5.51 -11.55
C TYR A 305 9.88 -4.46 -11.89
N LEU A 306 10.83 -4.78 -12.77
CA LEU A 306 11.92 -3.87 -13.13
C LEU A 306 11.53 -2.84 -14.20
N ASN A 307 10.41 -3.06 -14.92
CA ASN A 307 9.90 -2.17 -15.96
C ASN A 307 8.63 -1.40 -15.56
N GLU A 308 7.99 -1.76 -14.44
CA GLU A 308 6.84 -1.01 -13.94
C GLU A 308 7.29 0.36 -13.43
N GLU A 309 6.43 1.35 -13.62
CA GLU A 309 6.68 2.69 -13.13
C GLU A 309 6.70 2.75 -11.59
N GLN A 310 7.76 3.32 -11.03
CA GLN A 310 8.03 3.28 -9.59
C GLN A 310 6.93 3.94 -8.74
N THR A 311 6.28 4.99 -9.23
CA THR A 311 5.14 5.62 -8.51
C THR A 311 3.89 4.74 -8.48
N ARG A 312 3.74 3.80 -9.42
CA ARG A 312 2.68 2.78 -9.42
C ARG A 312 3.08 1.53 -8.65
N LEU A 313 4.38 1.26 -8.56
CA LEU A 313 4.91 0.03 -7.97
C LEU A 313 5.18 0.13 -6.47
N LEU A 314 5.89 1.19 -6.04
CA LEU A 314 6.46 1.28 -4.69
C LEU A 314 5.62 2.22 -3.81
N PRO A 315 4.97 1.72 -2.74
CA PRO A 315 4.18 2.53 -1.80
C PRO A 315 4.86 3.81 -1.32
N ALA A 316 6.15 3.71 -0.95
CA ALA A 316 6.92 4.85 -0.45
C ALA A 316 7.15 5.92 -1.52
N VAL A 317 7.35 5.50 -2.77
CA VAL A 317 7.57 6.39 -3.91
C VAL A 317 6.27 7.08 -4.32
N ALA A 318 5.14 6.36 -4.32
CA ALA A 318 3.82 6.92 -4.55
C ALA A 318 3.49 8.01 -3.53
N PHE A 319 3.72 7.72 -2.24
CA PHE A 319 3.51 8.66 -1.14
C PHE A 319 4.40 9.91 -1.29
N GLU A 320 5.68 9.74 -1.59
CA GLU A 320 6.61 10.86 -1.74
C GLU A 320 6.28 11.70 -2.97
N ALA A 321 5.98 11.09 -4.12
CA ALA A 321 5.62 11.80 -5.34
C ALA A 321 4.32 12.59 -5.17
N ALA A 322 3.26 11.96 -4.65
CA ALA A 322 1.99 12.63 -4.39
C ALA A 322 2.14 13.79 -3.38
N GLY A 323 2.91 13.57 -2.30
CA GLY A 323 3.11 14.59 -1.28
C GLY A 323 3.93 15.78 -1.76
N MET A 324 4.98 15.55 -2.54
CA MET A 324 5.79 16.63 -3.11
C MET A 324 5.01 17.42 -4.18
N ASP A 325 4.27 16.75 -5.05
CA ASP A 325 3.47 17.43 -6.07
C ASP A 325 2.29 18.19 -5.46
N LEU A 326 1.63 17.66 -4.42
CA LEU A 326 0.61 18.39 -3.67
C LEU A 326 1.16 19.71 -3.10
N LEU A 327 2.38 19.70 -2.54
CA LEU A 327 3.04 20.91 -2.05
C LEU A 327 3.35 21.89 -3.18
N GLN A 328 3.77 21.41 -4.35
CA GLN A 328 4.00 22.23 -5.54
C GLN A 328 2.68 22.87 -6.03
N ILE A 329 1.59 22.11 -6.09
CA ILE A 329 0.26 22.57 -6.52
C ILE A 329 -0.24 23.74 -5.65
N VAL A 330 -0.04 23.68 -4.33
CA VAL A 330 -0.44 24.78 -3.42
C VAL A 330 0.53 25.97 -3.42
N GLY A 331 1.50 25.99 -4.35
CA GLY A 331 2.39 27.13 -4.59
C GLY A 331 3.57 27.20 -3.64
N ARG A 332 3.99 26.07 -3.05
CA ARG A 332 5.18 26.03 -2.21
C ARG A 332 6.41 25.84 -3.11
N ASN A 333 7.31 26.84 -3.11
CA ASN A 333 8.71 26.82 -3.61
C ASN A 333 9.05 27.59 -4.91
N ASP A 334 8.25 28.53 -5.41
CA ASP A 334 8.62 29.36 -6.59
C ASP A 334 9.09 28.56 -7.83
N ILE A 335 8.76 27.27 -7.91
CA ILE A 335 9.06 26.39 -9.04
C ILE A 335 8.12 26.77 -10.19
N GLU A 336 8.67 26.76 -11.40
CA GLU A 336 7.93 27.06 -12.63
C GLU A 336 6.59 26.30 -12.65
N GLN A 337 5.49 27.05 -12.65
CA GLN A 337 4.16 26.45 -12.53
C GLN A 337 3.84 25.74 -13.84
N ARG A 338 3.82 24.41 -13.81
CA ARG A 338 3.19 23.64 -14.88
C ARG A 338 1.71 24.05 -14.97
N PRO A 339 1.12 24.05 -16.18
CA PRO A 339 -0.32 24.16 -16.31
C PRO A 339 -1.01 23.09 -15.45
N LEU A 340 -1.91 23.53 -14.57
CA LEU A 340 -2.67 22.63 -13.71
C LEU A 340 -3.94 22.19 -14.44
N SER A 341 -4.26 20.90 -14.34
CA SER A 341 -5.54 20.36 -14.81
C SER A 341 -6.72 20.95 -14.02
N PRO A 342 -7.97 20.76 -14.48
CA PRO A 342 -9.15 21.19 -13.72
C PRO A 342 -9.20 20.62 -12.29
N TYR A 343 -8.85 19.34 -12.12
CA TYR A 343 -8.84 18.71 -10.80
C TYR A 343 -7.71 19.24 -9.92
N GLU A 344 -6.54 19.51 -10.48
CA GLU A 344 -5.41 20.07 -9.73
C GLU A 344 -5.67 21.54 -9.33
N GLN A 345 -6.35 22.30 -10.18
CA GLN A 345 -6.82 23.65 -9.83
C GLN A 345 -7.84 23.61 -8.69
N GLN A 346 -8.75 22.62 -8.71
CA GLN A 346 -9.70 22.38 -7.64
C GLN A 346 -8.96 22.03 -6.34
N LEU A 347 -8.04 21.07 -6.38
CA LEU A 347 -7.18 20.69 -5.26
C LEU A 347 -6.42 21.90 -4.71
N ARG A 348 -5.79 22.71 -5.57
CA ARG A 348 -5.13 23.97 -5.18
C ARG A 348 -6.07 24.94 -4.49
N SER A 349 -7.33 25.02 -4.90
CA SER A 349 -8.33 25.90 -4.29
C SER A 349 -8.82 25.36 -2.94
N ASP A 350 -8.96 24.04 -2.84
CA ASP A 350 -9.61 23.39 -1.70
C ASP A 350 -8.68 23.25 -0.50
N VAL A 351 -7.38 23.01 -0.73
CA VAL A 351 -6.44 22.72 0.35
C VAL A 351 -6.23 23.93 1.25
N GLU A 352 -6.51 23.80 2.53
CA GLU A 352 -6.23 24.82 3.54
C GLU A 352 -4.95 24.56 4.33
N ALA A 353 -4.60 23.29 4.54
CA ALA A 353 -3.41 22.91 5.26
C ALA A 353 -2.93 21.53 4.84
N ILE A 354 -1.62 21.30 4.96
CA ILE A 354 -0.98 20.03 4.69
C ILE A 354 -0.08 19.67 5.87
N PHE A 355 -0.31 18.53 6.50
CA PHE A 355 0.53 18.07 7.61
C PHE A 355 0.87 16.58 7.51
N LEU A 356 1.99 16.20 8.11
CA LEU A 356 2.40 14.81 8.28
C LEU A 356 1.97 14.29 9.64
N VAL A 357 1.71 12.99 9.67
CA VAL A 357 1.46 12.20 10.88
C VAL A 357 2.40 11.01 10.88
N ARG A 358 3.02 10.75 12.03
CA ARG A 358 3.73 9.51 12.32
C ARG A 358 2.92 8.72 13.33
N ILE A 359 2.61 7.48 13.00
CA ILE A 359 1.74 6.60 13.78
C ILE A 359 2.59 5.42 14.27
N PRO A 360 2.72 5.23 15.60
CA PRO A 360 3.57 4.17 16.14
C PRO A 360 2.92 2.81 16.00
N GLN A 361 3.76 1.80 15.79
CA GLN A 361 3.38 0.41 15.95
C GLN A 361 2.97 0.15 17.40
N ILE A 362 1.80 -0.45 17.60
CA ILE A 362 1.34 -0.96 18.88
C ILE A 362 2.18 -2.20 19.23
N PRO A 363 2.73 -2.29 20.45
CA PRO A 363 3.40 -3.51 20.90
C PRO A 363 2.48 -4.73 20.75
N SER A 364 3.00 -5.80 20.15
CA SER A 364 2.26 -7.04 19.88
C SER A 364 3.22 -8.24 19.95
N SER A 365 2.76 -9.42 19.55
CA SER A 365 3.62 -10.59 19.38
C SER A 365 4.64 -10.49 18.24
N ARG A 366 4.58 -9.45 17.40
CA ARG A 366 5.41 -9.31 16.21
C ARG A 366 6.55 -8.31 16.42
N ALA A 367 7.66 -8.55 15.71
CA ALA A 367 8.82 -7.66 15.75
C ALA A 367 8.46 -6.23 15.31
N THR A 368 9.19 -5.25 15.84
CA THR A 368 9.06 -3.86 15.41
C THR A 368 9.44 -3.72 13.94
N GLY A 369 8.51 -3.20 13.14
CA GLY A 369 8.71 -2.90 11.74
C GLY A 369 9.62 -1.69 11.50
N SER A 370 9.80 -1.35 10.23
CA SER A 370 10.68 -0.26 9.81
C SER A 370 10.07 0.57 8.69
N ALA A 371 10.79 1.58 8.23
CA ALA A 371 10.41 2.32 7.03
C ALA A 371 10.33 1.38 5.81
N PRO A 372 9.36 1.57 4.91
CA PRO A 372 9.29 0.80 3.68
C PRO A 372 10.48 1.11 2.78
N VAL A 373 10.75 0.23 1.82
CA VAL A 373 11.81 0.46 0.81
C VAL A 373 11.36 1.48 -0.23
N PHE A 374 12.32 2.25 -0.74
CA PHE A 374 12.09 3.28 -1.76
C PHE A 374 12.64 2.86 -3.14
N SER A 375 13.25 1.69 -3.24
CA SER A 375 13.76 1.16 -4.51
C SER A 375 13.86 -0.36 -4.47
N PHE A 376 13.95 -0.97 -5.66
CA PHE A 376 14.22 -2.40 -5.79
C PHE A 376 15.60 -2.80 -5.25
N ASP A 377 16.63 -1.97 -5.47
CA ASP A 377 17.98 -2.24 -4.94
C ASP A 377 17.97 -2.24 -3.40
N GLU A 378 17.21 -1.33 -2.78
CA GLU A 378 17.02 -1.33 -1.33
C GLU A 378 16.27 -2.58 -0.84
N PHE A 379 15.23 -3.02 -1.57
CA PHE A 379 14.55 -4.29 -1.28
C PHE A 379 15.55 -5.46 -1.28
N GLN A 380 16.34 -5.61 -2.35
CA GLN A 380 17.33 -6.68 -2.48
C GLN A 380 18.41 -6.61 -1.40
N SER A 381 18.75 -5.42 -0.90
CA SER A 381 19.74 -5.27 0.18
C SER A 381 19.25 -5.71 1.56
N ARG A 382 17.93 -5.84 1.75
CA ARG A 382 17.30 -6.16 3.04
C ARG A 382 16.84 -7.61 3.15
N VAL A 383 16.59 -8.27 2.03
CA VAL A 383 16.22 -9.70 1.99
C VAL A 383 17.45 -10.59 1.96
N PRO A 384 17.36 -11.84 2.45
CA PRO A 384 18.39 -12.85 2.23
C PRO A 384 18.65 -13.09 0.73
N ALA A 385 19.90 -13.42 0.37
CA ALA A 385 20.28 -13.67 -1.02
C ALA A 385 19.63 -14.94 -1.61
N ASP A 386 19.38 -15.95 -0.77
CA ASP A 386 18.61 -17.13 -1.14
C ASP A 386 17.14 -16.93 -0.75
N GLN A 387 16.23 -17.17 -1.70
CA GLN A 387 14.79 -17.04 -1.47
C GLN A 387 14.28 -18.11 -0.51
N ALA A 388 14.97 -19.25 -0.40
CA ALA A 388 14.63 -20.28 0.57
C ALA A 388 14.78 -19.81 2.03
N ASP A 389 15.60 -18.78 2.27
CA ASP A 389 15.83 -18.20 3.60
C ASP A 389 14.84 -17.07 3.94
N TRP A 390 13.96 -16.69 3.00
CA TRP A 390 13.01 -15.61 3.21
C TRP A 390 11.95 -16.01 4.24
N LYS A 391 11.66 -15.09 5.16
CA LYS A 391 10.57 -15.22 6.12
C LYS A 391 9.26 -14.85 5.43
N ILE A 392 8.48 -15.88 5.09
CA ILE A 392 7.20 -15.75 4.41
C ILE A 392 6.20 -16.63 5.15
N VAL A 393 4.97 -16.15 5.36
CA VAL A 393 3.87 -17.00 5.83
C VAL A 393 3.09 -17.46 4.61
N PRO A 394 3.14 -18.76 4.25
CA PRO A 394 2.42 -19.26 3.10
C PRO A 394 0.92 -19.03 3.26
N VAL A 395 0.27 -18.60 2.18
CA VAL A 395 -1.16 -18.38 2.12
C VAL A 395 -1.78 -19.23 1.04
N GLU A 396 -2.96 -19.79 1.33
CA GLU A 396 -3.70 -20.59 0.36
C GLU A 396 -4.32 -19.71 -0.73
N ALA A 397 -4.43 -20.27 -1.94
CA ALA A 397 -5.16 -19.61 -3.02
C ALA A 397 -6.67 -19.56 -2.70
N ARG A 398 -7.32 -18.48 -3.13
CA ARG A 398 -8.76 -18.27 -2.99
C ARG A 398 -9.34 -18.01 -4.38
N PRO A 399 -9.55 -19.05 -5.20
CA PRO A 399 -10.03 -18.85 -6.56
C PRO A 399 -11.41 -18.18 -6.54
N PHE A 400 -11.60 -17.16 -7.37
CA PHE A 400 -12.91 -16.53 -7.52
C PHE A 400 -13.94 -17.52 -8.09
N PRO A 401 -15.11 -17.68 -7.46
CA PRO A 401 -16.12 -18.64 -7.91
C PRO A 401 -16.60 -18.35 -9.33
N ASP A 402 -16.54 -19.35 -10.21
CA ASP A 402 -16.94 -19.18 -11.62
C ASP A 402 -18.42 -18.78 -11.78
N THR A 403 -19.28 -19.21 -10.85
CA THR A 403 -20.70 -18.83 -10.82
C THR A 403 -20.95 -17.35 -10.53
N MET A 404 -19.96 -16.63 -9.99
CA MET A 404 -20.02 -15.19 -9.71
C MET A 404 -19.36 -14.35 -10.81
N ARG A 405 -18.74 -14.98 -11.82
CA ARG A 405 -18.15 -14.26 -12.96
C ARG A 405 -19.25 -13.73 -13.86
N ASP A 406 -19.19 -12.45 -14.17
CA ASP A 406 -20.06 -11.85 -15.18
C ASP A 406 -19.57 -12.30 -16.57
N ALA A 407 -20.42 -13.03 -17.30
CA ALA A 407 -20.11 -13.52 -18.65
C ALA A 407 -19.89 -12.39 -19.67
N SER A 408 -20.33 -11.17 -19.36
CA SER A 408 -20.09 -9.97 -20.17
C SER A 408 -18.81 -9.21 -19.79
N SER A 409 -18.15 -9.58 -18.69
CA SER A 409 -16.88 -8.97 -18.31
C SER A 409 -15.79 -9.38 -19.31
N PRO A 410 -14.95 -8.42 -19.77
CA PRO A 410 -13.86 -8.74 -20.66
C PRO A 410 -12.92 -9.73 -19.96
N ALA A 411 -12.52 -10.79 -20.66
CA ALA A 411 -11.52 -11.71 -20.15
C ALA A 411 -10.21 -10.92 -19.98
N GLU A 412 -9.69 -10.90 -18.75
CA GLU A 412 -8.37 -10.32 -18.51
C GLU A 412 -7.32 -11.22 -19.16
N GLU A 413 -6.64 -10.73 -20.19
CA GLU A 413 -5.57 -11.48 -20.84
C GLU A 413 -4.36 -11.60 -19.90
N ASN A 414 -3.94 -12.83 -19.66
CA ASN A 414 -2.66 -13.04 -18.97
C ASN A 414 -1.52 -12.61 -19.89
N PRO A 415 -0.59 -11.79 -19.39
CA PRO A 415 0.52 -11.33 -20.19
C PRO A 415 1.39 -12.53 -20.58
N ALA A 416 1.88 -12.53 -21.82
CA ALA A 416 2.70 -13.61 -22.34
C ALA A 416 3.92 -13.87 -21.41
N PRO A 417 4.26 -15.14 -21.11
CA PRO A 417 5.42 -15.48 -20.28
C PRO A 417 6.75 -14.96 -20.84
N VAL A 418 6.81 -14.69 -22.15
CA VAL A 418 7.96 -14.08 -22.82
C VAL A 418 7.60 -12.64 -23.22
N PRO A 419 8.22 -11.61 -22.61
CA PRO A 419 8.01 -10.22 -23.00
C PRO A 419 8.40 -9.96 -24.46
N GLY A 420 7.71 -9.03 -25.13
CA GLY A 420 7.96 -8.67 -26.53
C GLY A 420 9.43 -8.39 -26.87
N PRO A 421 10.16 -7.58 -26.06
CA PRO A 421 11.60 -7.34 -26.28
C PRO A 421 12.44 -8.62 -26.22
N ILE A 422 12.14 -9.55 -25.31
CA ILE A 422 12.83 -10.85 -25.21
C ILE A 422 12.50 -11.73 -26.42
N ALA A 423 11.23 -11.80 -26.83
CA ALA A 423 10.82 -12.54 -28.01
C ALA A 423 11.51 -12.01 -29.26
N GLY A 424 11.61 -10.69 -29.40
CA GLY A 424 12.35 -10.02 -30.48
C GLY A 424 13.81 -10.45 -30.53
N ILE A 425 14.52 -10.41 -29.39
CA ILE A 425 15.93 -10.88 -29.29
C ILE A 425 16.04 -12.35 -29.74
N GLY A 426 15.12 -13.21 -29.30
CA GLY A 426 15.08 -14.62 -29.71
C GLY A 426 14.94 -14.79 -31.22
N VAL A 427 13.98 -14.09 -31.83
CA VAL A 427 13.75 -14.12 -33.29
C VAL A 427 14.99 -13.64 -34.05
N PHE A 428 15.59 -12.51 -33.66
CA PHE A 428 16.81 -12.01 -34.31
C PHE A 428 17.99 -12.98 -34.18
N THR A 429 18.13 -13.65 -33.04
CA THR A 429 19.19 -14.64 -32.82
C THR A 429 19.02 -15.85 -33.74
N VAL A 430 17.79 -16.35 -33.88
CA VAL A 430 17.48 -17.47 -34.79
C VAL A 430 17.69 -17.07 -36.25
N LEU A 431 17.22 -15.88 -36.66
CA LEU A 431 17.43 -15.38 -38.02
C LEU A 431 18.92 -15.19 -38.34
N ALA A 432 19.70 -14.63 -37.42
CA ALA A 432 21.14 -14.49 -37.57
C ALA A 432 21.83 -15.86 -37.70
N ALA A 433 21.45 -16.85 -36.88
CA ALA A 433 21.97 -18.21 -36.97
C ALA A 433 21.63 -18.88 -38.31
N LEU A 434 20.40 -18.71 -38.81
CA LEU A 434 19.96 -19.20 -40.12
C LEU A 434 20.73 -18.54 -41.27
N ILE A 435 20.99 -17.23 -41.20
CA ILE A 435 21.81 -16.51 -42.18
C ILE A 435 23.25 -17.05 -42.18
N VAL A 436 23.85 -17.21 -41.00
CA VAL A 436 25.21 -17.77 -40.86
C VAL A 436 25.26 -19.22 -41.38
N TRP A 437 24.26 -20.03 -41.07
CA TRP A 437 24.17 -21.41 -41.56
C TRP A 437 23.99 -21.49 -43.07
N ARG A 438 23.14 -20.66 -43.67
CA ARG A 438 22.97 -20.56 -45.13
C ARG A 438 24.27 -20.12 -45.81
N ARG A 439 24.96 -19.11 -45.29
CA ARG A 439 26.28 -18.68 -45.79
C ARG A 439 27.30 -19.81 -45.72
N ARG A 440 27.38 -20.53 -44.59
CA ARG A 440 28.27 -21.70 -44.45
C ARG A 440 27.93 -22.83 -45.43
N LYS A 441 26.64 -23.09 -45.70
CA LYS A 441 26.22 -24.07 -46.72
C LYS A 441 26.60 -23.65 -48.14
N GLN A 442 26.41 -22.38 -48.49
CA GLN A 442 26.83 -21.85 -49.79
C GLN A 442 28.35 -21.93 -49.98
N SER A 443 29.14 -21.54 -48.98
CA SER A 443 30.61 -21.67 -49.04
C SER A 443 31.07 -23.13 -49.15
N LYS A 444 30.39 -24.08 -48.49
CA LYS A 444 30.67 -25.52 -48.64
C LYS A 444 30.25 -26.07 -50.01
N ALA A 445 29.18 -25.56 -50.61
CA ALA A 445 28.77 -25.96 -51.96
C ALA A 445 29.75 -25.46 -53.03
N VAL A 446 30.24 -24.22 -52.90
CA VAL A 446 31.28 -23.66 -53.78
C VAL A 446 32.59 -24.45 -53.66
N ASN A 447 33.04 -24.79 -52.44
CA ASN A 447 34.24 -25.62 -52.25
C ASN A 447 34.12 -27.06 -52.76
N LYS A 448 32.90 -27.59 -52.91
CA LYS A 448 32.67 -28.95 -53.45
C LYS A 448 32.67 -28.98 -54.98
N GLN A 449 32.45 -27.84 -55.64
CA GLN A 449 32.56 -27.69 -57.11
C GLN A 449 34.00 -27.43 -57.58
N THR A 450 34.93 -27.07 -56.68
CA THR A 450 36.34 -26.79 -57.01
C THR A 450 37.30 -27.96 -56.75
N THR A 451 36.81 -29.15 -56.44
CA THR A 451 37.67 -30.35 -56.31
C THR A 451 37.81 -31.02 -57.70
N PRO A 452 39.01 -31.06 -58.33
CA PRO A 452 39.18 -31.76 -59.60
C PRO A 452 39.09 -33.27 -59.38
N ALA A 453 38.47 -33.98 -60.32
CA ALA A 453 38.54 -35.43 -60.39
C ALA A 453 40.00 -35.86 -60.51
N LYS A 454 40.48 -36.69 -59.57
CA LYS A 454 41.78 -37.36 -59.70
C LYS A 454 41.70 -38.33 -60.87
N GLU A 455 42.42 -37.99 -61.94
CA GLU A 455 42.76 -38.87 -63.05
C GLU A 455 43.49 -40.11 -62.51
N LEU A 456 42.94 -41.29 -62.82
CA LEU A 456 43.61 -42.57 -62.72
C LEU A 456 44.51 -42.71 -63.96
N VAL A 457 45.83 -42.81 -63.75
CA VAL A 457 46.76 -43.29 -64.78
C VAL A 457 47.64 -44.38 -64.18
N HIS A 458 47.48 -45.56 -64.78
CA HIS A 458 48.24 -46.82 -64.77
C HIS A 458 49.21 -47.16 -63.64
#